data_AF-F9PDS8-F1
#
_entry.id   AF-F9PDS8-F1
#
_cell.length_a   1.000
_cell.length_b   1.000
_cell.length_c   1.000
_cell.angle_alpha   90.00
_cell.angle_beta   90.00
_cell.angle_gamma   90.00
#
_symmetry.space_group_name_H-M   'P 1'
#
loop_
_entity.id
_entity.type
_entity.pdbx_description
1 polymer ?
#
loop_
_entity_poly.entity_id
_entity_poly.type
_entity_poly.pdbx_seq_one_letter_code
_entity_poly.pdbx_strand_id
1 'polypeptide(L)'
;MKKLSLLLASLVTLFLVACSNQKQADGKLNIVTTFYPVYEFTKQVAGDTANVELLIGAGTEPHEYEPSPKAVAKIQDADAFVYENENMETWVPKLLESLDAKKVKTIKATGDMLLLPGSEEEEDRDHGEEGHHHEYDPHVWLSPARAIKLVEHIRDSLSADYPDKKTTFEKMQQPISKNYKPWTRPILKGFLMQNKRVL
;
A
#
# COMPACT_ATOMS: atom_id res chain seq x y z
N MET A 1 16.44 49.90 -28.03
CA MET A 1 16.16 49.43 -26.65
C MET A 1 14.76 48.82 -26.47
N LYS A 2 13.68 49.40 -27.01
CA LYS A 2 12.32 48.83 -26.89
C LYS A 2 12.14 47.43 -27.52
N LYS A 3 12.76 47.16 -28.68
CA LYS A 3 12.73 45.85 -29.36
C LYS A 3 13.52 44.75 -28.62
N LEU A 4 14.57 45.12 -27.89
CA LEU A 4 15.37 44.20 -27.08
C LEU A 4 14.65 43.82 -25.77
N SER A 5 13.89 44.78 -25.21
CA SER A 5 13.03 44.56 -24.04
C SER A 5 11.86 43.61 -24.33
N LEU A 6 11.31 43.63 -25.55
CA LEU A 6 10.24 42.71 -25.97
C LEU A 6 10.75 41.27 -26.21
N LEU A 7 11.98 41.11 -26.72
CA LEU A 7 12.61 39.79 -26.88
C LEU A 7 12.95 39.15 -25.52
N LEU A 8 13.40 39.94 -24.55
CA LEU A 8 13.72 39.44 -23.21
C LEU A 8 12.46 39.03 -22.43
N ALA A 9 11.35 39.76 -22.57
CA ALA A 9 10.06 39.42 -21.96
C ALA A 9 9.42 38.14 -22.56
N SER A 10 9.65 37.88 -23.86
CA SER A 10 9.22 36.63 -24.53
C SER A 10 10.05 35.41 -24.11
N LEU A 11 11.30 35.60 -23.71
CA LEU A 11 12.18 34.51 -23.29
C LEU A 11 11.90 34.09 -21.83
N VAL A 12 11.53 35.04 -20.96
CA VAL A 12 11.17 34.78 -19.56
C VAL A 12 9.83 34.05 -19.45
N THR A 13 8.88 34.31 -20.35
CA THR A 13 7.59 33.60 -20.38
C THR A 13 7.71 32.15 -20.82
N LEU A 14 8.71 31.79 -21.63
CA LEU A 14 9.00 30.39 -21.98
C LEU A 14 9.58 29.59 -20.80
N PHE A 15 10.30 30.24 -19.88
CA PHE A 15 10.89 29.58 -18.71
C PHE A 15 9.87 29.27 -17.60
N LEU A 16 8.78 30.05 -17.49
CA LEU A 16 7.76 29.86 -16.46
C LEU A 16 6.82 28.67 -16.71
N VAL A 17 6.72 28.18 -17.95
CA VAL A 17 5.90 27.00 -18.30
C VAL A 17 6.63 25.68 -18.02
N ALA A 18 7.96 25.70 -17.90
CA ALA A 18 8.77 24.50 -17.71
C ALA A 18 8.78 23.95 -16.27
N CYS A 19 8.20 24.67 -15.30
CA CYS A 19 8.05 24.20 -13.92
C CYS A 19 6.69 23.55 -13.62
N SER A 20 5.83 23.37 -14.64
CA SER A 20 4.57 22.65 -14.47
C SER A 20 4.85 21.14 -14.42
N ASN A 21 4.84 20.57 -13.22
CA ASN A 21 4.63 19.16 -12.90
C ASN A 21 5.17 18.17 -13.94
N GLN A 22 6.43 17.76 -13.77
CA GLN A 22 6.93 16.53 -14.35
C GLN A 22 6.17 15.34 -13.76
N LYS A 23 4.95 15.08 -14.25
CA LYS A 23 4.37 13.75 -14.19
C LYS A 23 5.31 12.88 -15.03
N GLN A 24 5.93 11.89 -14.41
CA GLN A 24 6.96 11.07 -15.02
C GLN A 24 6.46 10.53 -16.37
N ALA A 25 7.13 10.92 -17.45
CA ALA A 25 6.66 10.74 -18.83
C ALA A 25 6.78 9.30 -19.35
N ASP A 26 6.99 8.32 -18.48
CA ASP A 26 7.13 6.90 -18.84
C ASP A 26 5.78 6.17 -18.91
N GLY A 27 4.67 6.84 -18.56
CA GLY A 27 3.32 6.28 -18.60
C GLY A 27 3.03 5.26 -17.48
N LYS A 28 3.91 5.17 -16.49
CA LYS A 28 3.73 4.33 -15.30
C LYS A 28 2.82 5.02 -14.28
N LEU A 29 2.07 4.20 -13.54
CA LEU A 29 1.32 4.65 -12.38
C LEU A 29 2.28 4.98 -11.23
N ASN A 30 2.02 6.04 -10.49
CA ASN A 30 2.68 6.28 -9.22
C ASN A 30 1.79 5.72 -8.10
N ILE A 31 2.25 4.65 -7.45
CA ILE A 31 1.49 3.97 -6.40
C ILE A 31 2.25 4.11 -5.08
N VAL A 32 1.62 4.73 -4.09
CA VAL A 32 2.15 4.81 -2.73
C VAL A 32 1.57 3.67 -1.91
N THR A 33 2.44 2.94 -1.23
CA THR A 33 2.07 1.85 -0.32
C THR A 33 2.56 2.14 1.09
N THR A 34 1.87 1.65 2.10
CA THR A 34 2.17 1.93 3.51
C THR A 34 3.46 1.27 3.99
N PHE A 35 3.45 -0.03 4.25
CA PHE A 35 4.59 -0.79 4.79
C PHE A 35 4.92 -2.03 3.93
N TYR A 36 5.94 -2.79 4.35
CA TYR A 36 6.62 -3.75 3.47
C TYR A 36 5.74 -4.83 2.82
N PRO A 37 4.81 -5.55 3.51
CA PRO A 37 3.96 -6.54 2.87
C PRO A 37 3.07 -5.93 1.78
N VAL A 38 2.48 -4.76 2.04
CA VAL A 38 1.64 -4.05 1.07
C VAL A 38 2.45 -3.59 -0.14
N TYR A 39 3.65 -3.06 0.10
CA TYR A 39 4.61 -2.71 -0.94
C TYR A 39 4.94 -3.90 -1.85
N GLU A 40 5.32 -5.03 -1.23
CA GLU A 40 5.80 -6.19 -1.97
C GLU A 40 4.66 -6.82 -2.79
N PHE A 41 3.48 -6.99 -2.20
CA PHE A 41 2.31 -7.51 -2.92
C PHE A 41 1.90 -6.61 -4.08
N THR A 42 1.86 -5.29 -3.85
CA THR A 42 1.50 -4.31 -4.89
C THR A 42 2.52 -4.29 -6.01
N LYS A 43 3.82 -4.29 -5.69
CA LYS A 43 4.91 -4.32 -6.66
C LYS A 43 4.87 -5.57 -7.52
N GLN A 44 4.62 -6.74 -6.92
CA GLN A 44 4.51 -7.96 -7.69
C GLN A 44 3.31 -7.93 -8.65
N VAL A 45 2.17 -7.38 -8.23
CA VAL A 45 1.00 -7.23 -9.11
C VAL A 45 1.25 -6.21 -10.23
N ALA A 46 1.78 -5.03 -9.89
CA ALA A 46 1.92 -3.91 -10.81
C ALA A 46 3.07 -4.09 -11.81
N GLY A 47 4.12 -4.81 -11.42
CA GLY A 47 5.31 -5.04 -12.25
C GLY A 47 5.88 -3.73 -12.80
N ASP A 48 6.29 -3.74 -14.08
CA ASP A 48 6.90 -2.56 -14.71
C ASP A 48 5.91 -1.45 -15.08
N THR A 49 4.60 -1.63 -14.84
CA THR A 49 3.56 -0.63 -15.18
C THR A 49 3.39 0.45 -14.12
N ALA A 50 4.06 0.33 -12.98
CA ALA A 50 3.98 1.29 -11.90
C ALA A 50 5.35 1.55 -11.24
N ASN A 51 5.52 2.77 -10.75
CA ASN A 51 6.49 3.13 -9.73
C ASN A 51 5.81 2.91 -8.37
N VAL A 52 6.14 1.80 -7.70
CA VAL A 52 5.60 1.46 -6.38
C VAL A 52 6.55 1.99 -5.30
N GLU A 53 6.07 2.86 -4.44
CA GLU A 53 6.84 3.49 -3.37
C GLU A 53 6.41 2.98 -1.99
N LEU A 54 7.40 2.73 -1.13
CA LEU A 54 7.22 2.34 0.27
C LEU A 54 7.25 3.58 1.16
N LEU A 55 6.16 3.86 1.85
CA LEU A 55 6.03 5.04 2.70
C LEU A 55 6.77 4.89 4.04
N ILE A 56 6.58 3.74 4.69
CA ILE A 56 7.18 3.38 5.97
C ILE A 56 8.43 2.55 5.69
N GLY A 57 9.58 3.22 5.71
CA GLY A 57 10.87 2.60 5.43
C GLY A 57 11.33 1.60 6.49
N ALA A 58 12.35 0.81 6.16
CA ALA A 58 12.99 -0.07 7.12
C ALA A 58 13.53 0.73 8.33
N GLY A 59 13.33 0.20 9.54
CA GLY A 59 13.75 0.85 10.78
C GLY A 59 12.70 1.77 11.42
N THR A 60 11.51 1.87 10.84
CA THR A 60 10.34 2.50 11.47
C THR A 60 9.31 1.43 11.78
N GLU A 61 8.81 1.42 13.02
CA GLU A 61 7.74 0.53 13.45
C GLU A 61 6.41 0.95 12.79
N PRO A 62 5.77 0.10 11.97
CA PRO A 62 4.54 0.48 11.28
C PRO A 62 3.34 0.75 12.18
N HIS A 63 3.25 0.11 13.35
CA HIS A 63 2.15 0.34 14.31
C HIS A 63 2.20 1.73 14.97
N GLU A 64 3.40 2.27 15.16
CA GLU A 64 3.62 3.59 15.77
C GLU A 64 3.73 4.72 14.74
N TYR A 65 3.56 4.41 13.45
CA TYR A 65 3.78 5.38 12.39
C TYR A 65 2.66 6.42 12.33
N GLU A 66 3.06 7.70 12.35
CA GLU A 66 2.20 8.81 11.96
C GLU A 66 2.73 9.51 10.68
N PRO A 67 1.86 9.82 9.71
CA PRO A 67 2.28 10.45 8.47
C PRO A 67 2.64 11.92 8.67
N SER A 68 3.85 12.30 8.26
CA SER A 68 4.22 13.72 8.15
C SER A 68 3.37 14.45 7.08
N PRO A 69 3.27 15.79 7.10
CA PRO A 69 2.60 16.55 6.05
C PRO A 69 3.15 16.27 4.64
N LYS A 70 4.45 15.97 4.53
CA LYS A 70 5.10 15.57 3.27
C LYS A 70 4.64 14.19 2.81
N ALA A 71 4.43 13.26 3.74
CA ALA A 71 3.87 11.94 3.45
C ALA A 71 2.41 12.07 2.94
N VAL A 72 1.60 12.90 3.61
CA VAL A 72 0.22 13.17 3.19
C VAL A 72 0.17 13.77 1.78
N ALA A 73 0.99 14.79 1.49
CA ALA A 73 1.07 15.40 0.16
C ALA A 73 1.49 14.37 -0.90
N LYS A 74 2.46 13.51 -0.59
CA LYS A 74 2.89 12.43 -1.49
C LYS A 74 1.74 11.47 -1.81
N ILE A 75 0.92 11.11 -0.81
CA ILE A 75 -0.27 10.26 -1.03
C ILE A 75 -1.28 10.98 -1.92
N GLN A 76 -1.52 12.27 -1.69
CA GLN A 76 -2.46 13.08 -2.47
C GLN A 76 -2.07 13.24 -3.95
N ASP A 77 -0.78 13.25 -4.24
CA ASP A 77 -0.23 13.41 -5.60
C ASP A 77 -0.09 12.06 -6.35
N ALA A 78 -0.30 10.93 -5.67
CA ALA A 78 -0.22 9.60 -6.25
C ALA A 78 -1.43 9.28 -7.14
N ASP A 79 -1.25 8.36 -8.09
CA ASP A 79 -2.39 7.83 -8.86
C ASP A 79 -3.20 6.85 -7.98
N ALA A 80 -2.51 6.04 -7.17
CA ALA A 80 -3.14 5.14 -6.20
C ALA A 80 -2.41 5.09 -4.85
N PHE A 81 -3.18 4.82 -3.79
CA PHE A 81 -2.71 4.60 -2.43
C PHE A 81 -3.22 3.24 -1.93
N VAL A 82 -2.29 2.37 -1.52
CA VAL A 82 -2.62 1.02 -1.02
C VAL A 82 -2.18 0.92 0.44
N TYR A 83 -3.11 0.55 1.31
CA TYR A 83 -2.88 0.26 2.73
C TYR A 83 -3.45 -1.11 3.07
N GLU A 84 -3.11 -1.68 4.22
CA GLU A 84 -3.51 -3.03 4.59
C GLU A 84 -4.94 -3.06 5.14
N ASN A 85 -5.15 -2.34 6.24
CA ASN A 85 -6.41 -2.23 6.95
C ASN A 85 -6.37 -1.07 7.96
N GLU A 86 -7.53 -0.49 8.24
CA GLU A 86 -7.70 0.54 9.26
C GLU A 86 -7.31 0.11 10.70
N ASN A 87 -7.17 -1.19 10.97
CA ASN A 87 -6.65 -1.72 12.24
C ASN A 87 -5.12 -1.86 12.25
N MET A 88 -4.44 -1.64 11.13
CA MET A 88 -2.97 -1.56 11.04
C MET A 88 -2.54 -0.11 10.90
N GLU A 89 -3.01 0.57 9.86
CA GLU A 89 -2.65 1.95 9.58
C GLU A 89 -3.74 2.90 10.08
N THR A 90 -3.75 3.14 11.38
CA THR A 90 -4.93 3.71 12.08
C THR A 90 -5.10 5.21 11.91
N TRP A 91 -4.08 5.84 11.32
CA TRP A 91 -4.12 7.19 10.78
C TRP A 91 -4.86 7.28 9.42
N VAL A 92 -5.04 6.17 8.70
CA VAL A 92 -5.65 6.17 7.35
C VAL A 92 -7.09 6.67 7.35
N PRO A 93 -8.01 6.26 8.25
CA PRO A 93 -9.39 6.76 8.24
C PRO A 93 -9.48 8.29 8.21
N LYS A 94 -8.71 8.97 9.05
CA LYS A 94 -8.63 10.44 9.09
C LYS A 94 -8.05 11.03 7.81
N LEU A 95 -7.06 10.37 7.22
CA LEU A 95 -6.52 10.79 5.93
C LEU A 95 -7.60 10.70 4.82
N LEU A 96 -8.33 9.59 4.75
CA LEU A 96 -9.35 9.34 3.72
C LEU A 96 -10.45 10.42 3.71
N GLU A 97 -10.81 10.97 4.86
CA GLU A 97 -11.77 12.09 4.97
C GLU A 97 -11.31 13.36 4.22
N SER A 98 -9.99 13.52 4.07
CA SER A 98 -9.37 14.68 3.43
C SER A 98 -8.87 14.42 2.01
N LEU A 99 -8.84 13.16 1.56
CA LEU A 99 -8.34 12.80 0.23
C LEU A 99 -9.38 13.12 -0.85
N ASP A 100 -8.90 13.69 -1.96
CA ASP A 100 -9.70 13.84 -3.17
C ASP A 100 -9.74 12.51 -3.93
N ALA A 101 -10.80 11.73 -3.73
CA ALA A 101 -11.02 10.45 -4.38
C ALA A 101 -11.10 10.52 -5.93
N LYS A 102 -11.20 11.72 -6.51
CA LYS A 102 -11.10 11.90 -7.97
C LYS A 102 -9.66 11.86 -8.46
N LYS A 103 -8.69 12.17 -7.59
CA LYS A 103 -7.26 12.23 -7.91
C LYS A 103 -6.54 10.94 -7.55
N VAL A 104 -6.77 10.42 -6.34
CA VAL A 104 -6.10 9.23 -5.83
C VAL A 104 -7.09 8.09 -5.65
N LYS A 105 -6.75 6.91 -6.19
CA LYS A 105 -7.51 5.67 -5.98
C LYS A 105 -7.03 4.98 -4.71
N THR A 106 -7.92 4.77 -3.76
CA THR A 106 -7.57 4.16 -2.47
C THR A 106 -7.96 2.69 -2.46
N ILE A 107 -7.03 1.82 -2.05
CA ILE A 107 -7.21 0.37 -2.03
C ILE A 107 -6.86 -0.15 -0.64
N LYS A 108 -7.86 -0.76 0.02
CA LYS A 108 -7.66 -1.54 1.24
C LYS A 108 -7.29 -2.97 0.86
N ALA A 109 -6.06 -3.41 1.11
CA ALA A 109 -5.57 -4.72 0.65
C ALA A 109 -6.39 -5.89 1.20
N THR A 110 -6.90 -5.76 2.43
CA THR A 110 -7.78 -6.78 3.05
C THR A 110 -9.15 -6.90 2.38
N GLY A 111 -9.61 -5.87 1.65
CA GLY A 111 -10.95 -5.84 1.07
C GLY A 111 -12.03 -6.14 2.11
N ASP A 112 -12.85 -7.16 1.84
CA ASP A 112 -13.93 -7.63 2.72
C ASP A 112 -13.50 -8.78 3.67
N MET A 113 -12.20 -9.01 3.84
CA MET A 113 -11.71 -10.08 4.70
C MET A 113 -12.11 -9.82 6.16
N LEU A 114 -12.81 -10.79 6.76
CA LEU A 114 -13.09 -10.76 8.19
C LEU A 114 -11.79 -11.02 8.98
N LEU A 115 -11.55 -10.14 9.94
CA LEU A 115 -10.45 -10.19 10.88
C LEU A 115 -10.90 -10.87 12.19
N LEU A 116 -9.93 -11.41 12.92
CA LEU A 116 -10.19 -11.90 14.28
C LEU A 116 -10.11 -10.72 15.25
N PRO A 117 -10.77 -10.79 16.42
CA PRO A 117 -10.53 -9.82 17.48
C PRO A 117 -9.05 -9.76 17.84
N GLY A 118 -8.55 -8.57 18.18
CA GLY A 118 -7.23 -8.44 18.79
C GLY A 118 -7.18 -9.26 20.10
N SER A 119 -6.05 -9.86 20.41
CA SER A 119 -5.85 -10.41 21.75
C SER A 119 -5.75 -9.26 22.74
N GLU A 120 -6.63 -9.24 23.74
CA GLU A 120 -6.33 -8.58 25.01
C GLU A 120 -5.16 -9.37 25.60
N GLU A 121 -3.92 -8.95 25.36
CA GLU A 121 -2.86 -9.37 26.26
C GLU A 121 -3.28 -8.86 27.65
N GLU A 122 -3.28 -9.73 28.66
CA GLU A 122 -3.58 -9.33 30.02
C GLU A 122 -2.58 -8.24 30.43
N GLU A 123 -2.98 -6.98 30.28
CA GLU A 123 -2.24 -5.84 30.81
C GLU A 123 -2.19 -6.00 32.32
N ASP A 124 -1.04 -6.51 32.78
CA ASP A 124 -0.53 -6.18 34.11
C ASP A 124 -0.75 -4.68 34.32
N ARG A 125 -1.55 -4.37 35.33
CA ARG A 125 -1.90 -3.01 35.73
C ARG A 125 -0.66 -2.31 36.29
N ASP A 126 0.24 -1.89 35.42
CA ASP A 126 1.38 -1.07 35.80
C ASP A 126 1.70 -0.06 34.70
N HIS A 127 1.25 1.18 34.96
CA HIS A 127 1.81 2.43 34.44
C HIS A 127 1.91 2.65 32.91
N GLY A 128 0.81 3.17 32.34
CA GLY A 128 0.84 4.43 31.59
C GLY A 128 1.67 4.52 30.32
N GLU A 129 1.27 3.80 29.27
CA GLU A 129 1.46 4.25 27.89
C GLU A 129 0.14 4.03 27.13
N GLU A 130 -0.30 5.02 26.36
CA GLU A 130 -1.46 4.89 25.47
C GLU A 130 -1.07 3.99 24.29
N GLY A 131 -1.12 2.67 24.51
CA GLY A 131 -0.97 1.69 23.44
C GLY A 131 -2.04 1.91 22.37
N HIS A 132 -1.63 1.89 21.10
CA HIS A 132 -2.53 1.95 19.96
C HIS A 132 -3.40 0.68 19.90
N HIS A 133 -4.47 0.65 20.69
CA HIS A 133 -5.38 -0.49 20.76
C HIS A 133 -6.34 -0.46 19.54
N HIS A 134 -6.38 -1.55 18.79
CA HIS A 134 -7.28 -1.74 17.65
C HIS A 134 -8.22 -2.91 17.92
N GLU A 135 -9.44 -2.85 17.38
CA GLU A 135 -10.49 -3.83 17.71
C GLU A 135 -10.19 -5.23 17.14
N TYR A 136 -9.48 -5.27 16.00
CA TYR A 136 -9.19 -6.49 15.27
C TYR A 136 -7.70 -6.68 14.99
N ASP A 137 -7.26 -7.93 14.92
CA ASP A 137 -5.90 -8.33 14.54
C ASP A 137 -5.67 -8.13 13.02
N PRO A 138 -4.78 -7.22 12.62
CA PRO A 138 -4.50 -6.96 11.20
C PRO A 138 -3.50 -7.94 10.58
N HIS A 139 -2.85 -8.84 11.32
CA HIS A 139 -1.66 -9.59 10.86
C HIS A 139 -1.95 -10.74 9.88
N VAL A 140 -2.97 -10.59 9.03
CA VAL A 140 -3.45 -11.63 8.11
C VAL A 140 -2.42 -12.02 7.04
N TRP A 141 -1.48 -11.13 6.69
CA TRP A 141 -0.42 -11.44 5.72
C TRP A 141 0.53 -12.54 6.19
N LEU A 142 0.59 -12.81 7.50
CA LEU A 142 1.39 -13.90 8.06
C LEU A 142 0.80 -15.28 7.73
N SER A 143 -0.47 -15.35 7.31
CA SER A 143 -1.06 -16.56 6.77
C SER A 143 -0.86 -16.61 5.25
N PRO A 144 -0.08 -17.57 4.71
CA PRO A 144 0.10 -17.73 3.27
C PRO A 144 -1.20 -17.80 2.46
N ALA A 145 -2.24 -18.41 3.03
CA ALA A 145 -3.54 -18.51 2.37
C ALA A 145 -4.26 -17.15 2.30
N ARG A 146 -4.15 -16.33 3.34
CA ARG A 146 -4.74 -14.97 3.38
C ARG A 146 -3.90 -13.98 2.57
N ALA A 147 -2.56 -14.10 2.57
CA ALA A 147 -1.69 -13.31 1.72
C ALA A 147 -2.04 -13.44 0.22
N ILE A 148 -2.42 -14.64 -0.23
CA ILE A 148 -2.94 -14.84 -1.60
C ILE A 148 -4.21 -14.01 -1.83
N LYS A 149 -5.10 -13.89 -0.83
CA LYS A 149 -6.31 -13.07 -0.92
C LYS A 149 -6.02 -11.58 -0.96
N LEU A 150 -5.04 -11.10 -0.20
CA LEU A 150 -4.58 -9.70 -0.29
C LEU A 150 -4.10 -9.38 -1.71
N VAL A 151 -3.26 -10.25 -2.28
CA VAL A 151 -2.76 -10.09 -3.66
C VAL A 151 -3.88 -10.14 -4.69
N GLU A 152 -4.83 -11.07 -4.55
CA GLU A 152 -6.03 -11.17 -5.41
C GLU A 152 -6.81 -9.86 -5.41
N HIS A 153 -7.07 -9.31 -4.23
CA HIS A 153 -7.84 -8.09 -4.07
C HIS A 153 -7.09 -6.87 -4.62
N ILE A 154 -5.79 -6.72 -4.33
CA ILE A 154 -4.96 -5.65 -4.91
C ILE A 154 -5.00 -5.69 -6.44
N ARG A 155 -4.84 -6.88 -7.03
CA ARG A 155 -4.94 -7.09 -8.49
C ARG A 155 -6.31 -6.68 -9.03
N ASP A 156 -7.38 -7.11 -8.39
CA ASP A 156 -8.74 -6.83 -8.87
C ASP A 156 -9.05 -5.34 -8.80
N SER A 157 -8.68 -4.67 -7.70
CA SER A 157 -8.86 -3.24 -7.51
C SER A 157 -8.03 -2.42 -8.53
N LEU A 158 -6.74 -2.73 -8.69
CA LEU A 158 -5.91 -2.07 -9.72
C LEU A 158 -6.43 -2.32 -11.14
N SER A 159 -6.97 -3.50 -11.43
CA SER A 159 -7.54 -3.83 -12.74
C SER A 159 -8.86 -3.10 -13.01
N ALA A 160 -9.65 -2.83 -11.97
CA ALA A 160 -10.87 -2.06 -12.06
C ALA A 160 -10.57 -0.57 -12.28
N ASP A 161 -9.59 -0.03 -11.55
CA ASP A 161 -9.20 1.37 -11.63
C ASP A 161 -8.41 1.72 -12.90
N TYR A 162 -7.61 0.77 -13.41
CA TYR A 162 -6.77 0.95 -14.61
C TYR A 162 -6.96 -0.19 -15.63
N PRO A 163 -8.10 -0.24 -16.35
CA PRO A 163 -8.42 -1.34 -17.27
C PRO A 163 -7.44 -1.52 -18.43
N ASP A 164 -6.72 -0.46 -18.82
CA ASP A 164 -5.67 -0.48 -19.86
C ASP A 164 -4.47 -1.34 -19.45
N LYS A 165 -4.22 -1.51 -18.14
CA LYS A 165 -3.11 -2.28 -17.56
C LYS A 165 -3.53 -3.65 -17.01
N LYS A 166 -4.84 -3.94 -16.99
CA LYS A 166 -5.44 -5.18 -16.44
C LYS A 166 -4.73 -6.47 -16.87
N THR A 167 -4.43 -6.62 -18.17
CA THR A 167 -3.76 -7.83 -18.68
C THR A 167 -2.40 -8.08 -18.03
N THR A 168 -1.68 -7.01 -17.66
CA THR A 168 -0.40 -7.13 -16.96
C THR A 168 -0.61 -7.55 -15.51
N PHE A 169 -1.55 -6.92 -14.80
CA PHE A 169 -1.88 -7.26 -13.42
C PHE A 169 -2.32 -8.73 -13.26
N GLU A 170 -3.15 -9.23 -14.18
CA GLU A 170 -3.62 -10.63 -14.17
C GLU A 170 -2.51 -11.65 -14.45
N LYS A 171 -1.52 -11.31 -15.29
CA LYS A 171 -0.39 -12.18 -15.59
C LYS A 171 0.56 -12.34 -14.40
N MET A 172 0.80 -11.27 -13.65
CA MET A 172 1.82 -11.23 -12.59
C MET A 172 1.38 -11.85 -11.26
N GLN A 173 0.11 -12.23 -11.12
CA GLN A 173 -0.37 -12.98 -9.94
C GLN A 173 -0.01 -14.49 -9.98
N GLN A 174 0.16 -15.05 -11.17
CA GLN A 174 0.43 -16.48 -11.37
C GLN A 174 1.69 -17.00 -10.62
N PRO A 175 2.81 -16.27 -10.56
CA PRO A 175 3.99 -16.63 -9.77
C PRO A 175 3.73 -16.70 -8.26
N ILE A 176 2.94 -15.78 -7.69
CA ILE A 176 2.68 -15.74 -6.23
C ILE A 176 1.92 -16.98 -5.78
N SER A 177 0.82 -17.32 -6.45
CA SER A 177 0.06 -18.52 -6.10
C SER A 177 0.90 -19.79 -6.24
N LYS A 178 1.79 -19.85 -7.25
CA LYS A 178 2.71 -20.96 -7.46
C LYS A 178 3.84 -21.00 -6.44
N ASN A 179 4.32 -19.86 -5.96
CA ASN A 179 5.41 -19.76 -4.98
C ASN A 179 4.92 -19.99 -3.54
N TYR A 180 3.69 -19.57 -3.20
CA TYR A 180 3.13 -19.73 -1.85
C TYR A 180 2.45 -21.09 -1.62
N LYS A 181 1.85 -21.71 -2.65
CA LYS A 181 1.22 -23.05 -2.53
C LYS A 181 2.19 -24.12 -1.96
N PRO A 182 3.47 -24.19 -2.38
CA PRO A 182 4.45 -25.08 -1.79
C PRO A 182 4.70 -24.90 -0.29
N TRP A 183 4.49 -23.71 0.28
CA TRP A 183 4.67 -23.46 1.72
C TRP A 183 3.42 -23.78 2.54
N THR A 184 2.22 -23.56 1.98
CA THR A 184 0.95 -23.80 2.68
C THR A 184 0.79 -25.25 3.19
N ARG A 185 1.12 -26.23 2.34
CA ARG A 185 0.93 -27.66 2.64
C ARG A 185 1.92 -28.19 3.71
N PRO A 186 3.24 -27.93 3.62
CA PRO A 186 4.19 -28.33 4.65
C PRO A 186 3.96 -27.65 5.99
N ILE A 187 3.61 -26.36 6.03
CA ILE A 187 3.31 -25.65 7.29
C ILE A 187 2.11 -26.31 7.97
N LEU A 188 1.02 -26.54 7.23
CA LEU A 188 -0.17 -27.20 7.76
C LEU A 188 0.13 -28.63 8.23
N LYS A 189 0.91 -29.39 7.45
CA LYS A 189 1.31 -30.76 7.83
C LYS A 189 2.21 -30.76 9.08
N GLY A 190 3.14 -29.82 9.19
CA GLY A 190 4.01 -29.65 10.36
C GLY A 190 3.20 -29.39 11.62
N PHE A 191 2.27 -28.43 11.56
CA PHE A 191 1.38 -28.10 12.67
C PHE A 191 0.50 -29.29 13.11
N LEU A 192 -0.13 -29.98 12.15
CA LEU A 192 -0.94 -31.17 12.44
C LEU A 192 -0.13 -32.32 13.05
N MET A 193 1.13 -32.50 12.64
CA MET A 193 2.01 -33.51 13.22
C MET A 193 2.47 -33.14 14.65
N GLN A 194 2.62 -31.86 14.94
CA GLN A 194 2.98 -31.38 16.27
C GLN A 194 1.84 -31.62 17.27
N ASN A 195 0.59 -31.35 16.88
CA ASN A 195 -0.58 -31.61 17.71
C ASN A 195 -0.93 -33.11 17.87
N LYS A 196 -0.49 -33.97 16.95
CA LYS A 196 -0.62 -35.44 17.10
C LYS A 196 0.39 -36.07 18.06
N ARG A 197 1.42 -35.35 18.51
CA ARG A 197 2.37 -35.83 19.53
C ARG A 197 1.96 -35.48 20.96
N VAL A 198 0.86 -34.76 21.12
CA VAL A 198 0.36 -34.25 22.42
C VAL A 198 -0.90 -35.01 22.88
N LEU A 199 -1.37 -35.99 22.11
CA LEU A 199 -2.39 -36.98 22.48
C LEU A 199 -1.75 -38.38 22.50
#